data_AF-A0A059F8D1-F1
#
_entry.id   AF-A0A059F8D1-F1
#
_cell.length_a   1.000
_cell.length_b   1.000
_cell.length_c   1.000
_cell.angle_alpha   90.00
_cell.angle_beta   90.00
_cell.angle_gamma   90.00
#
_symmetry.space_group_name_H-M   'P 1'
#
loop_
_entity.id
_entity.type
_entity.pdbx_description
1 polymer ?
#
loop_
_entity_poly.entity_id
_entity_poly.type
_entity_poly.pdbx_seq_one_letter_code
_entity_poly.pdbx_strand_id
1 'polypeptide(L)'
;MAHFIVKLAGACPERTNQANVEAHVAWLETLHDTGKLSLCGPCDDGTAIIVLSCGTLEEAIEIANSDPFVESGAYATRTVHAFQLATPENNFLLSSPA
;
A
#
# COMPACT_ATOMS: atom_id res chain seq x y z
N MET A 1 14.08 -5.08 -7.06
CA MET A 1 12.85 -4.26 -6.97
C MET A 1 12.95 -3.40 -5.73
N ALA A 2 12.36 -2.21 -5.74
CA ALA A 2 12.28 -1.34 -4.57
C ALA A 2 10.97 -1.61 -3.81
N HIS A 3 10.97 -1.35 -2.51
CA HIS A 3 9.79 -1.52 -1.67
C HIS A 3 9.21 -0.16 -1.29
N PHE A 4 7.89 -0.08 -1.22
CA PHE A 4 7.18 1.14 -0.86
C PHE A 4 6.07 0.82 0.13
N ILE A 5 5.91 1.68 1.13
CA ILE A 5 4.82 1.59 2.10
C ILE A 5 3.79 2.66 1.74
N VAL A 6 2.56 2.22 1.49
CA VAL A 6 1.38 3.06 1.43
C VAL A 6 0.70 3.01 2.79
N LYS A 7 0.60 4.16 3.46
CA LYS A 7 -0.17 4.31 4.70
C LYS A 7 -1.44 5.10 4.43
N LEU A 8 -2.55 4.52 4.84
CA LEU A 8 -3.90 5.06 4.76
C LEU A 8 -4.38 5.41 6.18
N ALA A 9 -5.00 6.57 6.37
CA ALA A 9 -5.57 6.95 7.66
C ALA A 9 -6.87 7.76 7.51
N GLY A 10 -7.59 7.87 8.62
CA GLY A 10 -8.92 8.51 8.65
C GLY A 10 -9.95 7.69 7.87
N ALA A 11 -10.07 6.40 8.21
CA ALA A 11 -11.08 5.53 7.63
C ALA A 11 -12.49 6.11 7.85
N CYS A 12 -13.30 6.09 6.80
CA CYS A 12 -14.71 6.53 6.83
C CYS A 12 -15.58 5.35 6.34
N PRO A 13 -15.98 4.44 7.24
CA PRO A 13 -16.72 3.22 6.88
C PRO A 13 -18.01 3.50 6.11
N GLU A 14 -18.64 4.66 6.33
CA GLU A 14 -19.85 5.09 5.63
C GLU A 14 -19.63 5.34 4.12
N ARG A 15 -18.38 5.50 3.70
CA ARG A 15 -17.97 5.67 2.29
C ARG A 15 -17.57 4.34 1.63
N THR A 16 -17.58 3.25 2.38
CA THR A 16 -17.33 1.90 1.88
C THR A 16 -18.66 1.22 1.57
N ASN A 17 -18.78 0.63 0.38
CA ASN A 17 -19.95 -0.11 -0.06
C ASN A 17 -19.53 -1.41 -0.78
N GLN A 18 -20.46 -2.34 -0.97
CA GLN A 18 -20.12 -3.65 -1.53
C GLN A 18 -19.39 -3.56 -2.88
N ALA A 19 -19.85 -2.69 -3.79
CA ALA A 19 -19.26 -2.55 -5.12
C ALA A 19 -17.82 -2.01 -5.07
N ASN A 20 -17.53 -1.05 -4.19
CA ASN A 20 -16.18 -0.52 -4.06
C ASN A 20 -15.21 -1.49 -3.34
N VAL A 21 -15.73 -2.32 -2.43
CA VAL A 21 -14.95 -3.41 -1.81
C VAL A 21 -14.59 -4.46 -2.87
N GLU A 22 -15.54 -4.88 -3.70
CA GLU A 22 -15.29 -5.84 -4.78
C GLU A 22 -14.26 -5.31 -5.78
N ALA A 23 -14.38 -4.04 -6.17
CA ALA A 23 -13.39 -3.41 -7.03
C ALA A 23 -12.00 -3.34 -6.38
N HIS A 24 -11.93 -2.98 -5.08
CA HIS A 24 -10.68 -2.96 -4.33
C HIS A 24 -10.02 -4.35 -4.26
N VAL A 25 -10.82 -5.40 -4.04
CA VAL A 25 -10.33 -6.79 -4.03
C VAL A 25 -9.79 -7.20 -5.39
N ALA A 26 -10.50 -6.92 -6.49
CA ALA A 26 -10.02 -7.23 -7.85
C ALA A 26 -8.70 -6.49 -8.19
N TRP A 27 -8.56 -5.26 -7.70
CA TRP A 27 -7.31 -4.49 -7.80
C TRP A 27 -6.17 -5.16 -7.01
N LEU A 28 -6.42 -5.62 -5.78
CA LEU A 28 -5.43 -6.37 -4.98
C LEU A 28 -5.02 -7.70 -5.64
N GLU A 29 -5.98 -8.45 -6.19
CA GLU A 29 -5.72 -9.69 -6.93
C GLU A 29 -4.79 -9.44 -8.12
N THR A 30 -5.05 -8.37 -8.89
CA THR A 30 -4.17 -7.97 -10.01
C THR A 30 -2.75 -7.63 -9.53
N LEU A 31 -2.60 -6.93 -8.41
CA LEU A 31 -1.29 -6.62 -7.85
C LEU A 31 -0.57 -7.86 -7.31
N HIS A 32 -1.31 -8.82 -6.75
CA HIS A 32 -0.77 -10.09 -6.30
C HIS A 32 -0.25 -10.91 -7.49
N ASP A 33 -1.07 -11.08 -8.53
CA ASP A 33 -0.73 -11.86 -9.73
C ASP A 33 0.46 -11.28 -10.50
N THR A 34 0.63 -9.95 -10.45
CA THR A 34 1.77 -9.25 -11.06
C THR A 34 3.01 -9.16 -10.16
N GLY A 35 2.96 -9.73 -8.94
CA GLY A 35 4.07 -9.73 -7.99
C GLY A 35 4.36 -8.36 -7.35
N LYS A 36 3.42 -7.40 -7.49
CA LYS A 36 3.56 -6.03 -6.97
C LYS A 36 3.07 -5.88 -5.53
N LEU A 37 2.21 -6.78 -5.05
CA LEU A 37 1.70 -6.76 -3.67
C LEU A 37 2.51 -7.68 -2.75
N SER A 38 3.17 -7.11 -1.75
CA SER A 38 3.91 -7.89 -0.73
C SER A 38 3.04 -8.25 0.48
N LEU A 39 2.31 -7.27 1.02
CA LEU A 39 1.30 -7.46 2.07
C LEU A 39 0.34 -6.27 2.09
N CYS A 40 -0.87 -6.48 2.60
CA CYS A 40 -1.78 -5.38 2.90
C CYS A 40 -2.77 -5.75 4.01
N GLY A 41 -3.33 -4.75 4.66
CA GLY A 41 -4.46 -4.94 5.56
C GLY A 41 -4.77 -3.72 6.42
N PRO A 42 -5.96 -3.70 7.04
CA PRO A 42 -6.29 -2.73 8.06
C PRO A 42 -5.50 -3.01 9.35
N CYS A 43 -5.21 -1.94 10.08
CA CYS A 43 -4.70 -1.95 11.44
C CYS A 43 -5.88 -1.84 12.44
N ASP A 44 -5.62 -2.18 13.70
CA ASP A 44 -6.60 -2.10 14.79
C ASP A 44 -6.95 -0.66 15.21
N ASP A 45 -6.13 0.31 14.80
CA ASP A 45 -6.32 1.74 15.05
C ASP A 45 -7.08 2.48 13.92
N GLY A 46 -7.63 1.74 12.95
CA GLY A 46 -8.36 2.31 11.81
C GLY A 46 -7.48 2.91 10.71
N THR A 47 -6.16 2.71 10.77
CA THR A 47 -5.27 2.89 9.63
C THR A 47 -5.23 1.64 8.75
N ALA A 48 -4.63 1.73 7.57
CA ALA A 48 -4.32 0.56 6.76
C ALA A 48 -2.96 0.70 6.09
N ILE A 49 -2.33 -0.44 5.83
CA ILE A 49 -1.00 -0.51 5.21
C ILE A 49 -1.10 -1.35 3.93
N ILE A 50 -0.43 -0.89 2.88
CA ILE A 50 -0.16 -1.68 1.67
C ILE A 50 1.35 -1.59 1.40
N VAL A 51 2.01 -2.73 1.23
CA VAL A 51 3.42 -2.80 0.88
C VAL A 51 3.54 -3.24 -0.57
N LEU A 52 4.11 -2.37 -1.39
CA LEU A 52 4.31 -2.56 -2.82
C LEU A 52 5.77 -2.91 -3.13
N SER A 53 5.96 -3.74 -4.15
CA SER A 53 7.25 -4.05 -4.77
C SER A 53 7.22 -3.58 -6.22
N CYS A 54 7.90 -2.47 -6.53
CA CYS A 54 7.88 -1.87 -7.87
C CYS A 54 9.19 -1.11 -8.18
N GLY A 55 9.29 -0.50 -9.36
CA GLY A 55 10.54 0.08 -9.87
C GLY A 55 10.90 1.42 -9.25
N THR A 56 9.92 2.31 -9.07
CA THR A 56 10.14 3.70 -8.64
C THR A 56 9.05 4.19 -7.68
N LEU A 57 9.32 5.33 -7.02
CA LEU A 57 8.34 5.99 -6.15
C LEU A 57 7.14 6.50 -6.94
N GLU A 58 7.37 7.00 -8.15
CA GLU A 58 6.33 7.46 -9.06
C GLU A 58 5.37 6.31 -9.41
N GLU A 59 5.91 5.14 -9.76
CA GLU A 59 5.08 3.95 -10.03
C GLU A 59 4.28 3.54 -8.78
N ALA A 60 4.89 3.58 -7.60
CA ALA A 60 4.21 3.27 -6.34
C ALA A 60 3.04 4.25 -6.07
N ILE A 61 3.24 5.54 -6.34
CA ILE A 61 2.21 6.57 -6.20
C ILE A 61 1.08 6.34 -7.21
N GLU A 62 1.39 6.03 -8.47
CA GLU A 62 0.40 5.72 -9.50
C GLU A 62 -0.44 4.50 -9.12
N ILE A 63 0.20 3.41 -8.69
CA ILE A 63 -0.49 2.22 -8.17
C ILE A 63 -1.38 2.62 -7.00
N ALA A 64 -0.85 3.32 -6.00
CA ALA A 64 -1.61 3.72 -4.83
C ALA A 64 -2.79 4.63 -5.17
N ASN A 65 -2.69 5.49 -6.18
CA ASN A 65 -3.78 6.36 -6.63
C ASN A 65 -4.85 5.63 -7.45
N SER A 66 -4.54 4.44 -7.98
CA SER A 66 -5.49 3.60 -8.74
C SER A 66 -6.39 2.72 -7.86
N ASP A 67 -6.16 2.69 -6.55
CA ASP A 67 -6.99 1.96 -5.59
C ASP A 67 -8.43 2.51 -5.57
N PRO A 68 -9.48 1.69 -5.77
CA PRO A 68 -10.88 2.12 -5.75
C PRO A 68 -11.33 2.84 -4.47
N PHE A 69 -10.63 2.64 -3.35
CA PHE A 69 -10.87 3.40 -2.13
C PHE A 69 -10.48 4.88 -2.22
N VAL A 70 -9.68 5.27 -3.23
CA VAL A 70 -9.40 6.69 -3.54
C VAL A 70 -10.66 7.40 -4.01
N GLU A 71 -11.37 6.84 -4.98
CA GLU A 71 -12.55 7.48 -5.59
C GLU A 71 -13.70 7.63 -4.61
N SER A 72 -13.90 6.64 -3.75
CA SER A 72 -14.93 6.67 -2.71
C SER A 72 -14.58 7.57 -1.52
N GLY A 73 -13.29 7.90 -1.34
CA GLY A 73 -12.81 8.60 -0.16
C GLY A 73 -12.94 7.76 1.11
N ALA A 74 -12.77 6.44 1.01
CA ALA A 74 -12.84 5.54 2.16
C ALA A 74 -11.74 5.84 3.21
N TYR A 75 -10.66 6.51 2.80
CA TYR A 75 -9.62 7.04 3.69
C TYR A 75 -9.37 8.51 3.39
N ALA A 76 -9.21 9.32 4.44
CA ALA A 76 -8.96 10.76 4.32
C ALA A 76 -7.53 11.08 3.87
N THR A 77 -6.56 10.26 4.24
CA THR A 77 -5.14 10.50 3.90
C THR A 77 -4.48 9.26 3.31
N ARG A 78 -3.56 9.50 2.38
CA ARG A 78 -2.72 8.51 1.72
C ARG A 78 -1.31 9.06 1.63
N THR A 79 -0.33 8.28 2.09
CA THR A 79 1.09 8.63 2.02
C THR A 79 1.86 7.45 1.44
N VAL A 80 2.85 7.74 0.60
CA VAL A 80 3.69 6.72 -0.04
C VAL A 80 5.14 7.03 0.30
N HIS A 81 5.83 6.06 0.88
CA HIS A 81 7.22 6.20 1.29
C HIS A 81 8.07 5.11 0.67
N ALA A 82 9.25 5.47 0.17
CA ALA A 82 10.28 4.49 -0.15
C ALA A 82 10.69 3.77 1.13
N PHE A 83 10.71 2.44 1.08
CA PHE A 83 11.03 1.59 2.21
C PHE A 83 12.29 0.78 1.91
N GLN A 84 13.29 0.95 2.76
CA GLN A 84 14.52 0.17 2.67
C GLN A 84 14.30 -1.13 3.44
N LEU A 85 14.15 -2.23 2.70
CA LEU A 85 13.93 -3.54 3.31
C LEU A 85 15.21 -4.00 4.02
N ALA A 86 15.11 -4.22 5.33
CA ALA A 86 16.18 -4.83 6.13
C ALA A 86 16.07 -6.36 6.10
N THR A 87 17.13 -7.04 5.68
CA THR A 87 17.17 -8.50 5.54
C THR A 87 18.50 -9.06 6.05
N PRO A 88 18.61 -10.37 6.28
CA PRO A 88 19.91 -10.99 6.60
C PRO A 88 21.00 -10.68 5.54
N GLU A 89 20.64 -10.61 4.26
CA GLU A 89 21.57 -10.36 3.15
C GLU A 89 22.22 -8.98 3.19
N ASN A 90 21.54 -7.98 3.75
CA ASN A 90 22.08 -6.63 3.94
C ASN A 90 22.43 -6.33 5.41
N ASN A 91 22.61 -7.37 6.22
CA ASN A 91 22.92 -7.29 7.65
C ASN A 91 21.95 -6.37 8.41
N PHE A 92 20.66 -6.48 8.10
CA PHE A 92 19.59 -5.65 8.65
C PHE A 92 19.90 -4.15 8.60
N LEU A 93 20.52 -3.70 7.51
CA LEU A 93 20.91 -2.30 7.30
C LEU A 93 21.86 -1.72 8.35
N LEU A 94 22.64 -2.55 9.07
CA LEU A 94 23.54 -2.12 10.15
C LEU A 94 24.46 -0.93 9.78
N SER A 95 24.86 -0.84 8.51
CA SER A 95 25.75 0.21 8.00
C SER A 95 25.04 1.32 7.21
N SER A 96 23.71 1.35 7.14
CA SER A 96 22.96 2.43 6.49
C SER A 96 22.63 3.52 7.50
N PRO A 97 22.93 4.80 7.20
CA PRO A 97 22.41 5.91 7.99
C PRO A 97 20.89 5.99 7.79
N ALA A 98 20.14 6.07 8.89
CA ALA A 98 18.70 6.29 8.88
C ALA A 98 18.34 7.72 8.44
#